data_AF-A0A3C1SJQ1-F1
#
_entry.id   AF-A0A3C1SJQ1-F1
#
_cell.length_a   1.000
_cell.length_b   1.000
_cell.length_c   1.000
_cell.angle_alpha   90.00
_cell.angle_beta   90.00
_cell.angle_gamma   90.00
#
_symmetry.space_group_name_H-M   'P 1'
#
loop_
_entity.id
_entity.type
_entity.pdbx_description
1 polymer ?
#
loop_
_entity_poly.entity_id
_entity_poly.type
_entity_poly.pdbx_seq_one_letter_code
_entity_poly.pdbx_strand_id
1 'polypeptide(L)'
;MRLWVFSLTAVFLCLFASSCAQRQEALTVQALGTVCTINAYSDGTKDLYAQLSACLENVEKTFSTTREDSELNKVNSCAGRNAVSVSPQLFYVLKSAK
;
A
#
# COMPACT_ATOMS: atom_id res chain seq x y z
N MET A 1 -37.71 -40.17 8.15
CA MET A 1 -37.79 -39.06 7.16
C MET A 1 -37.47 -37.68 7.73
N ARG A 2 -37.72 -37.34 9.01
CA ARG A 2 -37.52 -35.98 9.53
C ARG A 2 -36.04 -35.54 9.66
N LEU A 3 -35.11 -36.42 10.06
CA LEU A 3 -33.68 -36.06 10.21
C LEU A 3 -32.97 -35.69 8.91
N TRP A 4 -33.28 -36.36 7.79
CA TRP A 4 -32.67 -36.05 6.49
C TRP A 4 -33.13 -34.69 5.95
N VAL A 5 -34.37 -34.28 6.24
CA VAL A 5 -34.90 -32.96 5.87
C VAL A 5 -34.19 -31.85 6.64
N PHE A 6 -33.89 -32.05 7.93
CA PHE A 6 -33.11 -31.10 8.73
C PHE A 6 -31.65 -30.99 8.25
N SER A 7 -31.05 -32.10 7.82
CA SER A 7 -29.69 -32.09 7.28
C SER A 7 -29.60 -31.39 5.92
N LEU A 8 -30.59 -31.58 5.04
CA LEU A 8 -30.65 -30.91 3.73
C LEU A 8 -30.89 -29.41 3.83
N THR A 9 -31.73 -28.98 4.78
CA THR A 9 -31.98 -27.55 5.03
C THR A 9 -30.76 -26.85 5.63
N ALA A 10 -29.99 -27.51 6.50
CA ALA A 10 -28.73 -26.97 7.02
C ALA A 10 -27.67 -26.77 5.92
N VAL A 11 -27.54 -27.73 4.99
CA VAL A 11 -26.62 -27.61 3.84
C VAL A 11 -27.06 -26.50 2.88
N PHE A 12 -28.36 -26.37 2.63
CA PHE A 12 -28.89 -25.29 1.79
C PHE A 12 -28.63 -23.91 2.40
N LEU A 13 -28.80 -23.76 3.72
CA LEU A 13 -28.52 -22.51 4.43
C LEU A 13 -27.03 -22.11 4.40
N CYS A 14 -26.11 -23.09 4.44
CA CYS A 14 -24.67 -22.82 4.34
C CYS A 14 -24.24 -22.34 2.94
N LEU A 15 -24.96 -22.72 1.88
CA LEU A 15 -24.66 -22.29 0.51
C LEU A 15 -24.99 -20.82 0.25
N PHE A 16 -25.96 -20.23 0.98
CA PHE A 16 -26.28 -18.80 0.86
C PHE A 16 -25.32 -17.89 1.63
N ALA A 17 -24.60 -18.40 2.63
CA ALA A 17 -23.64 -17.62 3.41
C ALA A 17 -22.32 -17.33 2.64
N SER A 18 -22.07 -18.04 1.54
CA SER A 18 -20.83 -17.91 0.74
C SER A 18 -20.86 -16.77 -0.29
N SER A 19 -21.98 -16.07 -0.46
CA SER A 19 -22.15 -15.02 -1.49
C SER A 19 -21.86 -13.60 -0.97
N CYS A 20 -20.86 -13.45 -0.11
CA CYS A 20 -20.39 -12.13 0.29
C CYS A 20 -19.25 -11.69 -0.63
N ALA A 21 -19.59 -11.18 -1.82
CA ALA A 21 -18.66 -10.42 -2.64
C ALA A 21 -18.40 -9.06 -1.97
N GLN A 22 -17.53 -9.05 -0.95
CA GLN A 22 -17.22 -7.84 -0.20
C GLN A 22 -16.39 -6.89 -1.07
N ARG A 23 -16.97 -5.74 -1.39
CA ARG A 23 -16.24 -4.65 -2.04
C ARG A 23 -15.12 -4.19 -1.11
N GLN A 24 -13.91 -4.11 -1.65
CA GLN A 24 -12.75 -3.70 -0.88
C GLN A 24 -12.82 -2.18 -0.61
N GLU A 25 -12.86 -1.80 0.67
CA GLU A 25 -12.90 -0.40 1.09
C GLU A 25 -11.60 0.34 0.77
N ALA A 26 -11.65 1.68 0.81
CA ALA A 26 -10.47 2.53 0.62
C ALA A 26 -9.41 2.23 1.70
N LEU A 27 -8.15 2.15 1.29
CA LEU A 27 -7.03 1.94 2.18
C LEU A 27 -6.62 3.27 2.82
N THR A 28 -6.61 3.35 4.15
CA THR A 28 -6.06 4.52 4.88
C THR A 28 -4.83 4.11 5.66
N VAL A 29 -3.70 4.78 5.42
CA VAL A 29 -2.40 4.49 6.03
C VAL A 29 -1.71 5.77 6.48
N GLN A 30 -0.86 5.69 7.49
CA GLN A 30 0.08 6.77 7.82
C GLN A 30 1.35 6.58 7.00
N ALA A 31 1.67 7.56 6.17
CA ALA A 31 2.86 7.56 5.30
C ALA A 31 3.22 9.02 4.97
N LEU A 32 4.49 9.28 4.62
CA LEU A 32 4.96 10.62 4.22
C LEU A 32 4.73 11.69 5.30
N GLY A 33 4.73 11.29 6.58
CA GLY A 33 4.47 12.18 7.71
C GLY A 33 3.02 12.66 7.83
N THR A 34 2.07 12.02 7.15
CA THR A 34 0.65 12.40 7.14
C THR A 34 -0.27 11.15 7.03
N VAL A 35 -1.58 11.37 7.01
CA VAL A 35 -2.57 10.33 6.72
C VAL A 35 -2.89 10.35 5.23
N CYS A 36 -2.68 9.21 4.57
CA CYS A 36 -2.94 8.99 3.16
C CYS A 36 -4.13 8.03 2.99
N THR A 37 -5.13 8.43 2.21
CA THR A 37 -6.25 7.56 1.80
C THR A 37 -6.16 7.25 0.32
N ILE A 38 -6.15 5.96 -0.02
CA ILE A 38 -6.07 5.43 -1.38
C ILE A 38 -7.41 4.77 -1.70
N ASN A 39 -8.05 5.20 -2.78
CA ASN A 39 -9.31 4.63 -3.25
C ASN A 39 -9.15 4.14 -4.69
N ALA A 40 -9.19 2.82 -4.88
CA ALA A 40 -9.14 2.18 -6.19
C ALA A 40 -10.53 1.88 -6.78
N TYR A 41 -11.61 2.39 -6.16
CA TYR A 41 -13.00 2.30 -6.60
C TYR A 41 -13.50 0.88 -6.93
N SER A 42 -13.58 0.52 -8.21
CA SER A 42 -13.99 -0.80 -8.70
C SER A 42 -12.83 -1.79 -8.73
N ASP A 43 -11.61 -1.28 -8.80
CA ASP A 43 -10.40 -2.06 -9.04
C ASP A 43 -9.69 -2.42 -7.72
N GLY A 44 -10.30 -2.02 -6.60
CA GLY A 44 -9.83 -2.31 -5.25
C GLY A 44 -9.78 -3.80 -4.98
N THR A 45 -8.55 -4.33 -4.94
CA THR A 45 -8.25 -5.69 -4.50
C THR A 45 -7.26 -5.63 -3.34
N LYS A 46 -7.23 -6.68 -2.52
CA LYS A 46 -6.25 -6.80 -1.42
C LYS A 46 -4.82 -6.66 -1.93
N ASP A 47 -4.50 -7.31 -3.04
CA ASP A 47 -3.16 -7.32 -3.64
C ASP A 47 -2.78 -5.95 -4.19
N LEU A 48 -3.71 -5.24 -4.84
CA LEU A 48 -3.46 -3.89 -5.33
C LEU A 48 -3.19 -2.93 -4.16
N TYR A 49 -4.00 -2.97 -3.11
CA TYR A 49 -3.79 -2.12 -1.94
C TYR A 49 -2.47 -2.45 -1.22
N ALA A 50 -2.07 -3.72 -1.15
CA ALA A 50 -0.76 -4.11 -0.64
C ALA A 50 0.38 -3.49 -1.49
N GLN A 51 0.29 -3.56 -2.82
CA GLN A 51 1.26 -2.95 -3.73
C GLN A 51 1.33 -1.42 -3.57
N LEU A 52 0.18 -0.75 -3.44
CA LEU A 52 0.14 0.71 -3.26
C LEU A 52 0.73 1.13 -1.91
N SER A 53 0.48 0.36 -0.84
CA SER A 53 1.12 0.61 0.47
C SER A 53 2.63 0.42 0.41
N ALA A 54 3.12 -0.61 -0.28
CA ALA A 54 4.55 -0.85 -0.48
C ALA A 54 5.20 0.26 -1.32
N CYS A 55 4.47 0.79 -2.31
CA CYS A 55 4.91 1.94 -3.09
C CYS A 55 5.12 3.17 -2.20
N LEU A 56 4.16 3.48 -1.31
CA LEU A 56 4.30 4.59 -0.36
C LEU A 56 5.50 4.42 0.57
N GLU A 57 5.72 3.22 1.11
CA GLU A 57 6.89 2.92 1.95
C GLU A 57 8.21 3.08 1.16
N ASN A 58 8.23 2.72 -0.12
CA ASN A 58 9.41 2.93 -0.97
C ASN A 58 9.67 4.43 -1.21
N VAL A 59 8.62 5.22 -1.41
CA VAL A 59 8.73 6.69 -1.51
C VAL A 59 9.27 7.27 -0.20
N GLU A 60 8.77 6.83 0.95
CA GLU A 60 9.28 7.23 2.27
C GLU A 60 10.78 6.92 2.41
N LYS A 61 11.21 5.70 2.09
CA LYS A 61 12.64 5.30 2.11
C LYS A 61 13.50 6.06 1.11
N THR A 62 12.91 6.66 0.07
CA THR A 62 13.68 7.40 -0.93
C THR A 62 13.80 8.88 -0.55
N PHE A 63 12.69 9.50 -0.14
CA PHE A 63 12.55 10.96 -0.08
C PHE A 63 12.41 11.53 1.34
N SER A 64 12.29 10.70 2.37
CA SER A 64 12.12 11.21 3.74
C SER A 64 13.34 12.00 4.20
N THR A 65 13.11 13.19 4.77
CA THR A 65 14.16 14.06 5.31
C THR A 65 14.51 13.74 6.76
N THR A 66 13.66 12.99 7.45
CA THR A 66 13.81 12.68 8.87
C THR A 66 14.25 11.24 9.11
N ARG A 67 14.07 10.35 8.13
CA ARG A 67 14.59 8.98 8.22
C ARG A 67 16.07 8.94 7.91
N GLU A 68 16.84 8.37 8.83
CA GLU A 68 18.29 8.26 8.67
C GLU A 68 18.70 7.32 7.52
N ASP A 69 17.88 6.30 7.26
CA ASP A 69 18.12 5.28 6.24
C ASP A 69 17.68 5.70 4.83
N SER A 70 17.11 6.90 4.67
CA SER A 70 16.59 7.32 3.38
C SER A 70 17.70 7.62 2.37
N GLU A 71 17.39 7.44 1.08
CA GLU A 71 18.34 7.78 0.01
C GLU A 71 18.66 9.29 0.01
N LEU A 72 17.65 10.14 0.17
CA LEU A 72 17.84 11.59 0.30
C LEU A 72 18.73 11.95 1.49
N ASN A 73 18.59 11.27 2.63
CA ASN A 73 19.43 11.56 3.79
C ASN A 73 20.91 11.21 3.55
N LYS A 74 21.19 10.16 2.76
CA LYS A 74 22.57 9.86 2.33
C LYS A 74 23.16 11.02 1.54
N VAL A 75 22.39 11.62 0.62
CA VAL A 75 22.80 12.82 -0.12
C VAL A 75 23.09 13.98 0.85
N ASN A 76 22.17 14.26 1.77
CA ASN A 76 22.32 15.34 2.76
C ASN A 76 23.57 15.14 3.63
N SER A 77 23.84 13.92 4.07
CA SER A 77 25.01 13.59 4.91
C SER A 77 26.37 13.81 4.20
N CYS A 78 26.37 13.75 2.87
CA CYS A 78 27.54 13.93 2.02
C CYS A 78 27.65 15.35 1.45
N ALA A 79 26.76 16.27 1.84
CA ALA A 79 26.76 17.64 1.34
C ALA A 79 28.13 18.31 1.50
N GLY A 80 28.65 18.86 0.40
CA GLY A 80 29.96 19.52 0.36
C GLY A 80 31.18 18.60 0.46
N ARG A 81 31.01 17.27 0.45
CA ARG A 81 32.12 16.30 0.56
C ARG A 81 32.41 15.59 -0.76
N ASN A 82 31.46 14.78 -1.25
CA ASN A 82 31.63 13.96 -2.45
C ASN A 82 30.32 13.83 -3.21
N ALA A 83 30.40 13.50 -4.51
CA ALA A 83 29.23 13.14 -5.29
C ALA A 83 28.63 11.80 -4.79
N VAL A 84 27.30 11.72 -4.75
CA VAL A 84 26.56 10.53 -4.30
C VAL A 84 25.79 9.96 -5.48
N SER A 85 25.99 8.67 -5.77
CA SER A 85 25.15 7.94 -6.73
C SER A 85 23.75 7.73 -6.13
N VAL A 86 22.72 8.01 -6.91
CA VAL A 86 21.32 7.92 -6.48
C VAL A 86 20.47 7.19 -7.52
N SER A 87 19.30 6.74 -7.10
CA SER A 87 18.30 6.14 -7.96
C SER A 87 17.85 7.10 -9.08
N PRO A 88 17.46 6.58 -10.26
CA PRO A 88 16.90 7.41 -11.32
C PRO A 88 15.69 8.24 -10.88
N GLN A 89 14.89 7.70 -9.96
CA GLN A 89 13.71 8.37 -9.42
C GLN A 89 14.08 9.60 -8.59
N LEU A 90 15.01 9.45 -7.63
CA LEU A 90 15.49 10.59 -6.83
C LEU A 90 16.16 11.64 -7.71
N PHE A 91 17.00 11.21 -8.65
CA PHE A 91 17.66 12.12 -9.59
C PHE A 91 16.66 12.93 -10.42
N TYR A 92 15.62 12.28 -10.95
CA TYR A 92 14.56 12.93 -11.71
C TYR A 92 13.87 14.03 -10.89
N VAL A 93 13.43 13.72 -9.68
CA VAL A 93 12.73 14.69 -8.82
C VAL A 93 13.63 15.87 -8.46
N LEU A 94 14.89 15.62 -8.08
CA LEU A 94 15.85 16.68 -7.76
C LEU A 94 16.12 17.59 -8.97
N LYS A 95 16.17 17.02 -10.17
CA LYS A 95 16.33 17.79 -11.41
C LYS A 95 15.09 18.64 -11.72
N SER A 96 13.90 18.13 -11.44
CA SER A 96 12.63 18.82 -11.71
C SER A 96 12.24 19.88 -10.67
N ALA A 97 12.79 19.81 -9.44
CA ALA A 97 12.49 20.74 -8.36
C ALA A 97 13.26 22.08 -8.45
N LYS A 98 14.03 22.29 -9.53
CA LYS A 98 14.89 23.45 -9.76
C LYS A 98 14.19 24.50 -10.62
#